data_AF-A0A139AKA2-F1
#
_entry.id   AF-A0A139AKA2-F1
#
_cell.length_a   1.000
_cell.length_b   1.000
_cell.length_c   1.000
_cell.angle_alpha   90.00
_cell.angle_beta   90.00
_cell.angle_gamma   90.00
#
_symmetry.space_group_name_H-M   'P 1'
#
loop_
_entity.id
_entity.type
_entity.pdbx_description
1 polymer ?
#
loop_
_entity_poly.entity_id
_entity_poly.type
_entity_poly.pdbx_seq_one_letter_code
_entity_poly.pdbx_strand_id
1 'polypeptide(L)'
;PPSTHTWLLYQLADSALPTGGFIASAGLEAATTSGIVKQNDLDSLSRFLASSIHTYAHSTTPYVERAWSIVNRGIGGEQSELHDELSVDAAGERRHSNGAQSQSPNGTTTSQEFDPVEELVRLDRLYEACTSSAVARRASSAQGGAMLMLFSKSFADVDTGDRTRTSAPTRRKLTDIVDAFKLAVRRDESPGHLPVCFGIIARCLDLELANATHLNLFLHTRTLLSSAVRLNLVGPYLAQRVL
;
A
#
# COMPACT_ATOMS: atom_id res chain seq x y z
N PRO A 1 -26.66 -5.03 6.00
CA PRO A 1 -25.39 -5.78 6.11
C PRO A 1 -24.23 -4.80 5.91
N PRO A 2 -23.06 -4.97 6.55
CA PRO A 2 -21.89 -4.18 6.18
C PRO A 2 -21.62 -4.34 4.68
N SER A 3 -21.14 -3.28 4.02
CA SER A 3 -20.76 -3.39 2.61
C SER A 3 -19.62 -4.39 2.46
N THR A 4 -19.51 -5.04 1.31
CA THR A 4 -18.47 -6.04 1.01
C THR A 4 -17.05 -5.51 1.29
N HIS A 5 -16.81 -4.21 1.05
CA HIS A 5 -15.56 -3.53 1.40
C HIS A 5 -15.28 -3.53 2.91
N THR A 6 -16.29 -3.31 3.77
CA THR A 6 -16.13 -3.32 5.22
C THR A 6 -15.75 -4.72 5.72
N TRP A 7 -16.31 -5.79 5.14
CA TRP A 7 -15.92 -7.15 5.51
C TRP A 7 -14.48 -7.48 5.11
N LEU A 8 -14.04 -7.06 3.91
CA LEU A 8 -12.67 -7.26 3.45
C LEU A 8 -11.65 -6.56 4.36
N LEU A 9 -11.96 -5.36 4.82
CA LEU A 9 -11.12 -4.65 5.79
C LEU A 9 -10.95 -5.44 7.09
N TYR A 10 -12.04 -6.02 7.62
CA TYR A 10 -11.94 -6.85 8.83
C TYR A 10 -11.16 -8.14 8.60
N GLN A 11 -11.31 -8.77 7.44
CA GLN A 11 -10.54 -9.96 7.11
C GLN A 11 -9.04 -9.65 7.00
N LEU A 12 -8.68 -8.56 6.34
CA LEU A 12 -7.27 -8.14 6.23
C LEU A 12 -6.70 -7.63 7.56
N ALA A 13 -7.55 -7.08 8.43
CA ALA A 13 -7.18 -6.69 9.79
C ALA A 13 -7.00 -7.88 10.74
N ASP A 14 -7.43 -9.09 10.35
CA ASP A 14 -7.31 -10.28 11.20
C ASP A 14 -5.83 -10.58 11.51
N SER A 15 -5.54 -10.91 12.77
CA SER A 15 -4.20 -11.36 13.20
C SER A 15 -3.87 -12.76 12.74
N ALA A 16 -4.88 -13.57 12.40
CA ALA A 16 -4.71 -14.93 11.90
C ALA A 16 -4.38 -14.98 10.40
N LEU A 17 -4.32 -13.82 9.72
CA LEU A 17 -4.01 -13.77 8.31
C LEU A 17 -2.59 -14.34 8.05
N PRO A 18 -2.42 -15.30 7.11
CA PRO A 18 -1.17 -16.03 6.93
C PRO A 18 -0.12 -15.22 6.14
N THR A 19 0.08 -13.96 6.51
CA THR A 19 1.05 -13.04 5.88
C THR A 19 2.33 -12.88 6.69
N GLY A 20 2.47 -13.63 7.79
CA GLY A 20 3.65 -13.56 8.65
C GLY A 20 3.75 -12.22 9.39
N GLY A 21 2.60 -11.67 9.83
CA GLY A 21 2.60 -10.58 10.82
C GLY A 21 3.49 -10.97 12.01
N PHE A 22 4.13 -10.00 12.66
CA PHE A 22 4.96 -10.18 13.88
C PHE A 22 6.46 -10.55 13.71
N ILE A 23 7.03 -10.57 12.50
CA ILE A 23 8.44 -10.96 12.30
C ILE A 23 9.46 -9.92 12.80
N ALA A 24 9.12 -8.62 12.83
CA ALA A 24 10.05 -7.58 13.28
C ALA A 24 9.44 -6.67 14.35
N SER A 25 10.17 -6.47 15.44
CA SER A 25 9.85 -5.50 16.51
C SER A 25 10.18 -4.06 16.13
N ALA A 26 10.58 -3.80 14.87
CA ALA A 26 10.95 -2.50 14.32
C ALA A 26 11.97 -1.72 15.19
N GLY A 27 12.87 -2.43 15.87
CA GLY A 27 13.87 -1.82 16.75
C GLY A 27 13.38 -1.55 18.17
N LEU A 28 12.16 -1.93 18.54
CA LEU A 28 11.64 -1.80 19.90
C LEU A 28 12.51 -2.54 20.92
N GLU A 29 12.99 -3.75 20.59
CA GLU A 29 13.94 -4.50 21.43
C GLU A 29 15.21 -3.70 21.71
N ALA A 30 15.80 -3.14 20.65
CA ALA A 30 17.00 -2.32 20.78
C ALA A 30 16.74 -1.06 21.63
N ALA A 31 15.59 -0.40 21.44
CA ALA A 31 15.18 0.76 22.22
C ALA A 31 14.93 0.43 23.70
N THR A 32 14.46 -0.79 24.00
CA THR A 32 14.36 -1.30 25.37
C THR A 32 15.74 -1.57 25.96
N THR A 33 16.61 -2.26 25.23
CA THR A 33 17.98 -2.55 25.70
C THR A 33 18.80 -1.29 25.94
N SER A 34 18.60 -0.24 25.13
CA SER A 34 19.27 1.05 25.31
C SER A 34 18.63 1.97 26.36
N GLY A 35 17.54 1.54 27.01
CA GLY A 35 16.84 2.31 28.04
C GLY A 35 16.00 3.49 27.53
N ILE A 36 15.77 3.59 26.21
CA ILE A 36 14.90 4.61 25.61
C ILE A 36 13.44 4.30 25.95
N VAL A 37 13.05 3.03 25.85
CA VAL A 37 11.73 2.53 26.28
C VAL A 37 11.91 1.72 27.56
N LYS A 38 11.23 2.12 28.63
CA LYS A 38 11.35 1.47 29.95
C LYS A 38 10.15 0.58 30.21
N GLN A 39 10.37 -0.49 30.98
CA GLN A 39 9.28 -1.35 31.45
C GLN A 39 8.30 -0.56 32.33
N ASN A 40 7.00 -0.78 32.14
CA ASN A 40 5.92 -0.09 32.85
C ASN A 40 5.90 1.45 32.71
N ASP A 41 6.64 2.02 31.76
CA ASP A 41 6.62 3.44 31.43
C ASP A 41 5.87 3.66 30.11
N LEU A 42 4.55 3.86 30.24
CA LEU A 42 3.66 4.09 29.12
C LEU A 42 4.00 5.35 28.32
N ASP A 43 4.58 6.37 28.94
CA ASP A 43 4.95 7.61 28.25
C ASP A 43 6.13 7.37 27.30
N SER A 44 7.17 6.66 27.79
CA SER A 44 8.30 6.26 26.95
C SER A 44 7.88 5.39 25.75
N LEU A 45 6.98 4.43 25.99
CA LEU A 45 6.44 3.57 24.94
C LEU A 45 5.59 4.37 23.94
N SER A 46 4.71 5.25 24.42
CA SER A 46 3.85 6.08 23.55
C SER A 46 4.67 7.00 22.65
N ARG A 47 5.73 7.63 23.18
CA ARG A 47 6.66 8.45 22.38
C ARG A 47 7.38 7.62 21.31
N PHE A 48 7.82 6.41 21.65
CA PHE A 48 8.43 5.50 20.70
C PHE A 48 7.44 5.06 19.61
N LEU A 49 6.22 4.67 19.99
CA LEU A 49 5.16 4.26 19.05
C LEU A 49 4.82 5.41 18.09
N ALA A 50 4.56 6.61 18.62
CA ALA A 50 4.24 7.78 17.79
C ALA A 50 5.36 8.08 16.78
N SER A 51 6.62 8.08 17.22
CA SER A 51 7.78 8.31 16.35
C SER A 51 7.95 7.21 15.30
N SER A 52 7.72 5.94 15.69
CA SER A 52 7.82 4.78 14.80
C SER A 52 6.74 4.80 13.73
N ILE A 53 5.49 5.06 14.11
CA ILE A 53 4.35 5.17 13.20
C ILE A 53 4.54 6.34 12.24
N HIS A 54 4.98 7.50 12.75
CA HIS A 54 5.27 8.66 11.91
C HIS A 54 6.36 8.34 10.87
N THR A 55 7.46 7.71 11.30
CA THR A 55 8.55 7.29 10.40
C THR A 55 8.06 6.27 9.38
N TYR A 56 7.26 5.28 9.80
CA TYR A 56 6.69 4.26 8.92
C TYR A 56 5.74 4.88 7.90
N ALA A 57 4.89 5.82 8.31
CA ALA A 57 3.98 6.52 7.41
C ALA A 57 4.73 7.27 6.31
N HIS A 58 5.77 8.02 6.65
CA HIS A 58 6.55 8.75 5.65
C HIS A 58 7.41 7.86 4.74
N SER A 59 7.84 6.69 5.23
CA SER A 59 8.70 5.78 4.47
C SER A 59 7.96 4.73 3.65
N THR A 60 6.73 4.37 4.00
CA THR A 60 6.00 3.27 3.35
C THR A 60 4.73 3.72 2.62
N THR A 61 3.98 4.69 3.16
CA THR A 61 2.72 5.14 2.57
C THR A 61 2.85 5.60 1.11
N PRO A 62 3.87 6.40 0.73
CA PRO A 62 4.03 6.81 -0.67
C PRO A 62 4.15 5.63 -1.64
N TYR A 63 4.76 4.52 -1.19
CA TYR A 63 4.91 3.31 -2.00
C TYR A 63 3.59 2.52 -2.11
N VAL A 64 2.83 2.44 -1.02
CA VAL A 64 1.47 1.85 -1.04
C VAL A 64 0.58 2.63 -2.00
N GLU A 65 0.55 3.96 -1.87
CA GLU A 65 -0.29 4.84 -2.69
C GLU A 65 0.11 4.80 -4.15
N ARG A 66 1.42 4.83 -4.42
CA ARG A 66 1.95 4.77 -5.79
C ARG A 66 1.65 3.42 -6.44
N ALA A 67 1.83 2.31 -5.73
CA ALA A 67 1.49 0.97 -6.23
C ALA A 67 -0.01 0.86 -6.54
N TRP A 68 -0.86 1.34 -5.64
CA TRP A 68 -2.31 1.38 -5.85
C TRP A 68 -2.67 2.21 -7.10
N SER A 69 -2.05 3.38 -7.26
CA SER A 69 -2.27 4.27 -8.41
C SER A 69 -1.79 3.66 -9.73
N ILE A 70 -0.64 2.96 -9.73
CA ILE A 70 -0.12 2.26 -10.92
C ILE A 70 -1.11 1.19 -11.38
N VAL A 71 -1.61 0.36 -10.46
CA VAL A 71 -2.63 -0.65 -10.79
C VAL A 71 -3.91 0.00 -11.29
N ASN A 72 -4.36 1.08 -10.63
CA ASN A 72 -5.56 1.82 -11.05
C ASN A 72 -5.43 2.43 -12.45
N ARG A 73 -4.24 2.94 -12.80
CA ARG A 73 -3.95 3.45 -14.15
C ARG A 73 -3.84 2.33 -15.18
N GLY A 74 -3.27 1.18 -14.80
CA GLY A 74 -3.13 0.01 -15.67
C GLY A 74 -4.48 -0.59 -16.10
N ILE A 75 -5.50 -0.48 -15.25
CA ILE A 75 -6.88 -0.83 -15.62
C ILE A 75 -7.65 0.33 -16.27
N GLY A 76 -7.20 1.57 -16.04
CA GLY A 76 -7.91 2.83 -16.28
C GLY A 76 -8.02 3.30 -17.73
N GLY A 77 -7.74 2.46 -18.72
CA GLY A 77 -8.08 2.73 -20.12
C GLY A 77 -9.59 2.85 -20.40
N GLU A 78 -10.47 2.75 -19.39
CA GLU A 78 -11.93 2.82 -19.51
C GLU A 78 -12.61 3.81 -18.54
N GLN A 79 -11.87 4.60 -17.74
CA GLN A 79 -12.48 5.51 -16.71
C GLN A 79 -12.20 7.01 -16.90
N SER A 80 -11.72 7.44 -18.08
CA SER A 80 -11.45 8.86 -18.37
C SER A 80 -12.61 9.65 -18.98
N GLU A 81 -13.82 9.10 -19.11
CA GLU A 81 -14.96 9.81 -19.75
C GLU A 81 -16.10 10.25 -18.80
N LEU A 82 -15.99 10.08 -17.48
CA LEU A 82 -17.16 10.27 -16.59
C LEU A 82 -17.00 11.28 -15.43
N HIS A 83 -16.05 12.22 -15.50
CA HIS A 83 -15.93 13.27 -14.48
C HIS A 83 -15.73 14.71 -15.01
N ASP A 84 -16.05 15.01 -16.27
CA ASP A 84 -15.92 16.36 -16.85
C ASP A 84 -17.25 17.14 -17.04
N GLU A 85 -18.31 16.81 -16.28
CA GLU A 85 -19.60 17.52 -16.35
C GLU A 85 -20.03 18.22 -15.04
N LEU A 86 -19.11 18.46 -14.11
CA LEU A 86 -19.39 19.26 -12.91
C LEU A 86 -18.34 20.35 -12.66
N SER A 87 -18.09 21.17 -13.67
CA SER A 87 -17.56 22.52 -13.48
C SER A 87 -18.04 23.43 -14.62
N VAL A 88 -19.35 23.65 -14.66
CA VAL A 88 -19.94 24.83 -15.31
C VAL A 88 -20.44 25.72 -14.17
N ASP A 89 -20.17 27.01 -14.30
CA ASP A 89 -20.61 28.14 -13.45
C ASP A 89 -19.66 28.60 -12.34
N ALA A 90 -18.67 29.41 -12.72
CA ALA A 90 -18.48 30.73 -12.11
C ALA A 90 -17.62 31.67 -12.97
N ALA A 91 -18.26 32.77 -13.37
CA ALA A 91 -17.71 34.09 -13.68
C ALA A 91 -16.79 34.24 -14.90
N GLY A 92 -17.31 35.01 -15.86
CA GLY A 92 -16.66 35.34 -17.11
C GLY A 92 -15.57 36.40 -16.99
N GLU A 93 -14.79 36.50 -18.06
CA GLU A 93 -14.53 37.76 -18.77
C GLU A 93 -13.93 37.44 -20.15
N ARG A 94 -14.61 37.88 -21.20
CA ARG A 94 -14.12 37.83 -22.58
C ARG A 94 -13.12 38.97 -22.77
N ARG A 95 -11.90 38.68 -23.22
CA ARG A 95 -11.11 39.60 -24.06
C ARG A 95 -10.36 38.85 -25.15
N HIS A 96 -10.76 39.11 -26.39
CA HIS A 96 -9.97 38.84 -27.59
C HIS A 96 -8.78 39.82 -27.66
N SER A 97 -7.58 39.33 -27.95
CA SER A 97 -6.64 40.01 -28.85
C SER A 97 -5.54 39.06 -29.30
N ASN A 98 -5.11 39.28 -30.54
CA ASN A 98 -4.43 38.38 -31.46
C ASN A 98 -2.95 38.07 -31.14
N GLY A 99 -2.53 36.90 -31.62
CA GLY A 99 -1.44 36.79 -32.60
C GLY A 99 -0.01 36.99 -32.09
N ALA A 100 0.64 35.88 -31.71
CA ALA A 100 2.07 35.67 -31.96
C ALA A 100 2.36 34.16 -32.00
N GLN A 101 2.46 33.62 -33.21
CA GLN A 101 3.10 32.34 -33.46
C GLN A 101 4.60 32.50 -33.16
N SER A 102 5.07 31.89 -32.08
CA SER A 102 6.47 31.53 -31.92
C SER A 102 6.57 30.01 -31.96
N GLN A 103 7.08 29.52 -33.09
CA GLN A 103 7.50 28.14 -33.28
C GLN A 103 8.62 27.83 -32.27
N SER A 104 8.51 26.68 -31.61
CA SER A 104 9.60 26.03 -30.89
C SER A 104 9.37 24.51 -30.90
N PRO A 105 10.44 23.73 -30.79
CA PRO A 105 10.80 22.72 -31.78
C PRO A 105 10.15 21.35 -31.53
N ASN A 106 10.00 20.60 -32.63
CA ASN A 106 9.65 19.17 -32.65
C ASN A 106 10.61 18.35 -31.76
N GLY A 107 10.25 18.20 -30.49
CA GLY A 107 10.71 17.11 -29.65
C GLY A 107 9.82 15.91 -29.93
N THR A 108 10.39 14.89 -30.58
CA THR A 108 9.75 13.58 -30.75
C THR A 108 9.67 12.92 -29.37
N THR A 109 8.67 13.28 -28.57
CA THR A 109 8.36 12.55 -27.34
C THR A 109 7.83 11.19 -27.77
N THR A 110 8.70 10.18 -27.81
CA THR A 110 8.28 8.79 -27.91
C THR A 110 7.39 8.53 -26.70
N SER A 111 6.08 8.51 -26.90
CA SER A 111 5.11 8.15 -25.87
C SER A 111 5.37 6.70 -25.49
N GLN A 112 6.27 6.45 -24.53
CA GLN A 112 6.47 5.11 -23.96
C GLN A 112 5.12 4.61 -23.48
N GLU A 113 4.69 3.48 -24.04
CA GLU A 113 3.48 2.79 -23.62
C GLU A 113 3.60 2.47 -22.12
N PHE A 114 2.54 2.76 -21.36
CA PHE A 114 2.58 2.58 -19.91
C PHE A 114 2.49 1.09 -19.57
N ASP A 115 3.60 0.49 -19.18
CA ASP A 115 3.63 -0.85 -18.60
C ASP A 115 3.49 -0.76 -17.07
N PRO A 116 2.34 -1.18 -16.50
CA PRO A 116 2.13 -1.16 -15.05
C PRO A 116 3.08 -2.09 -14.31
N VAL A 117 3.49 -3.22 -14.90
CA VAL A 117 4.35 -4.20 -14.24
C VAL A 117 5.77 -3.66 -14.13
N GLU A 118 6.29 -3.07 -15.22
CA GLU A 118 7.61 -2.41 -15.21
C GLU A 118 7.67 -1.29 -14.16
N GLU A 119 6.63 -0.45 -14.08
CA GLU A 119 6.55 0.62 -13.08
C GLU A 119 6.46 0.09 -11.64
N LEU A 120 5.76 -1.02 -11.40
CA LEU A 120 5.72 -1.67 -10.08
C LEU A 120 7.09 -2.24 -9.70
N VAL A 121 7.79 -2.91 -10.62
CA VAL A 121 9.15 -3.42 -10.39
C VAL A 121 10.11 -2.28 -10.07
N ARG A 122 10.02 -1.17 -10.81
CA ARG A 122 10.83 0.03 -10.55
C ARG A 122 10.55 0.64 -9.17
N LEU A 123 9.28 0.72 -8.79
CA LEU A 123 8.86 1.21 -7.47
C LEU A 123 9.37 0.32 -6.33
N ASP A 124 9.30 -1.00 -6.50
CA ASP A 124 9.74 -1.98 -5.51
C ASP A 124 11.27 -1.95 -5.32
N ARG A 125 12.03 -1.82 -6.41
CA ARG A 125 13.49 -1.61 -6.35
C ARG A 125 13.88 -0.28 -5.68
N LEU A 126 13.08 0.77 -5.88
CA LEU A 126 13.30 2.04 -5.18
C LEU A 126 13.10 1.86 -3.67
N TYR A 127 12.07 1.12 -3.26
CA TYR A 127 11.85 0.81 -1.85
C TYR A 127 13.01 0.00 -1.24
N GLU A 128 13.51 -1.02 -1.94
CA GLU A 128 14.71 -1.79 -1.55
C GLU A 128 15.91 -0.85 -1.32
N ALA A 129 16.17 0.06 -2.26
CA ALA A 129 17.27 1.01 -2.18
C ALA A 129 17.13 2.02 -1.01
N CYS A 130 15.90 2.41 -0.67
CA CYS A 130 15.62 3.30 0.46
C CYS A 130 15.60 2.58 1.82
N THR A 131 15.58 1.24 1.83
CA THR A 131 15.52 0.46 3.07
C THR A 131 16.92 -0.01 3.47
N SER A 132 17.60 0.73 4.35
CA SER A 132 19.01 0.44 4.70
C SER A 132 19.21 -0.88 5.47
N SER A 133 18.23 -1.31 6.26
CA SER A 133 18.33 -2.50 7.12
C SER A 133 18.04 -3.81 6.36
N ALA A 134 19.03 -4.69 6.28
CA ALA A 134 18.86 -6.02 5.66
C ALA A 134 17.79 -6.88 6.36
N VAL A 135 17.61 -6.74 7.68
CA VAL A 135 16.55 -7.42 8.43
C VAL A 135 15.18 -6.88 8.01
N ALA A 136 15.05 -5.56 7.89
CA ALA A 136 13.81 -4.94 7.43
C ALA A 136 13.47 -5.31 5.98
N ARG A 137 14.47 -5.34 5.09
CA ARG A 137 14.28 -5.77 3.69
C ARG A 137 13.79 -7.21 3.61
N ARG A 138 14.48 -8.13 4.29
CA ARG A 138 14.10 -9.55 4.33
C ARG A 138 12.70 -9.77 4.91
N ALA A 139 12.38 -9.11 6.02
CA ALA A 139 11.05 -9.19 6.62
C ALA A 139 9.97 -8.65 5.67
N SER A 140 10.21 -7.49 5.05
CA SER A 140 9.30 -6.86 4.10
C SER A 140 9.06 -7.73 2.87
N SER A 141 10.10 -8.30 2.25
CA SER A 141 9.98 -9.19 1.09
C SER A 141 9.26 -10.50 1.43
N ALA A 142 9.54 -11.09 2.59
CA ALA A 142 8.85 -12.29 3.03
C ALA A 142 7.34 -12.04 3.24
N GLN A 143 6.99 -10.92 3.88
CA GLN A 143 5.59 -10.53 4.11
C GLN A 143 4.87 -10.16 2.81
N GLY A 144 5.53 -9.44 1.89
CA GLY A 144 4.96 -9.10 0.59
C GLY A 144 4.72 -10.34 -0.27
N GLY A 145 5.68 -11.26 -0.36
CA GLY A 145 5.51 -12.55 -1.04
C GLY A 145 4.36 -13.39 -0.45
N ALA A 146 4.22 -13.42 0.87
CA ALA A 146 3.10 -14.10 1.54
C ALA A 146 1.75 -13.44 1.19
N MET A 147 1.70 -12.11 1.11
CA MET A 147 0.51 -11.37 0.72
C MET A 147 0.10 -11.67 -0.74
N LEU A 148 1.05 -11.69 -1.67
CA LEU A 148 0.81 -12.10 -3.06
C LEU A 148 0.29 -13.55 -3.16
N MET A 149 0.85 -14.45 -2.36
CA MET A 149 0.38 -15.84 -2.30
C MET A 149 -1.05 -15.93 -1.77
N LEU A 150 -1.36 -15.20 -0.70
CA LEU A 150 -2.69 -15.12 -0.11
C LEU A 150 -3.72 -14.64 -1.14
N PHE A 151 -3.42 -13.56 -1.88
CA PHE A 151 -4.30 -13.06 -2.93
C PHE A 151 -4.64 -14.15 -3.95
N SER A 152 -3.62 -14.83 -4.48
CA SER A 152 -3.82 -15.86 -5.51
C SER A 152 -4.52 -17.12 -5.00
N LYS A 153 -4.42 -17.44 -3.72
CA LYS A 153 -5.04 -18.63 -3.14
C LYS A 153 -6.46 -18.39 -2.63
N SER A 154 -6.74 -17.19 -2.14
CA SER A 154 -7.97 -16.90 -1.39
C SER A 154 -8.86 -15.86 -2.03
N PHE A 155 -8.37 -15.09 -3.02
CA PHE A 155 -9.11 -13.94 -3.55
C PHE A 155 -9.17 -13.88 -5.09
N ALA A 156 -8.22 -14.48 -5.81
CA ALA A 156 -8.17 -14.42 -7.27
C ALA A 156 -9.34 -15.16 -7.96
N ASP A 157 -9.88 -16.20 -7.32
CA ASP A 157 -10.91 -17.08 -7.88
C ASP A 157 -12.27 -16.94 -7.19
N VAL A 158 -12.36 -16.07 -6.17
CA VAL A 158 -13.62 -15.83 -5.47
C VAL A 158 -14.44 -14.87 -6.32
N ASP A 159 -15.43 -15.41 -7.02
CA ASP A 159 -16.55 -14.62 -7.51
C ASP A 159 -17.30 -14.15 -6.25
N THR A 160 -16.87 -13.02 -5.70
CA THR A 160 -17.59 -12.32 -4.64
C THR A 160 -18.96 -12.03 -5.22
N GLY A 161 -19.94 -12.91 -4.92
CA GLY A 161 -21.27 -12.99 -5.53
C GLY A 161 -22.16 -11.75 -5.31
N ASP A 162 -21.55 -10.63 -4.99
CA ASP A 162 -22.13 -9.31 -4.90
C ASP A 162 -21.46 -8.41 -5.94
N ARG A 163 -22.16 -8.23 -7.08
CA ARG A 163 -22.18 -7.06 -7.96
C ARG A 163 -20.97 -6.11 -7.83
N THR A 164 -19.76 -6.63 -8.03
CA THR A 164 -18.56 -5.78 -8.01
C THR A 164 -18.71 -4.76 -9.13
N ARG A 165 -18.51 -3.48 -8.80
CA ARG A 165 -18.45 -2.37 -9.78
C ARG A 165 -17.42 -2.62 -10.90
N THR A 166 -16.52 -3.58 -10.68
CA THR A 166 -15.50 -4.05 -11.62
C THR A 166 -16.07 -5.09 -12.59
N SER A 167 -15.98 -4.78 -13.87
CA SER A 167 -16.35 -5.68 -14.96
C SER A 167 -15.44 -6.93 -15.00
N ALA A 168 -15.94 -8.05 -15.53
CA ALA A 168 -15.12 -9.26 -15.71
C ALA A 168 -13.83 -9.03 -16.54
N PRO A 169 -13.81 -8.18 -17.59
CA PRO A 169 -12.58 -7.72 -18.24
C PRO A 169 -11.60 -7.01 -17.29
N THR A 170 -12.07 -6.09 -16.46
CA THR A 170 -11.22 -5.36 -15.50
C THR A 170 -10.62 -6.31 -14.46
N ARG A 171 -11.40 -7.28 -13.97
CA ARG A 171 -10.93 -8.29 -13.01
C ARG A 171 -9.81 -9.15 -13.57
N ARG A 172 -9.92 -9.57 -14.84
CA ARG A 172 -8.85 -10.32 -15.54
C ARG A 172 -7.56 -9.50 -15.62
N LYS A 173 -7.65 -8.24 -16.05
CA LYS A 173 -6.49 -7.32 -16.08
C LYS A 173 -5.81 -7.19 -14.71
N LEU A 174 -6.59 -7.07 -13.63
CA LEU A 174 -6.05 -7.02 -12.26
C LEU A 174 -5.28 -8.29 -11.90
N THR A 175 -5.86 -9.46 -12.17
CA THR A 175 -5.20 -10.75 -11.94
C THR A 175 -3.94 -10.89 -12.78
N ASP A 176 -3.97 -10.48 -14.05
CA ASP A 176 -2.82 -10.53 -14.96
C ASP A 176 -1.66 -9.67 -14.44
N ILE A 177 -1.93 -8.46 -13.94
CA ILE A 177 -0.92 -7.59 -13.31
C ILE A 177 -0.30 -8.29 -12.09
N VAL A 178 -1.12 -8.88 -11.23
CA VAL A 178 -0.63 -9.58 -10.02
C VAL A 178 0.22 -10.78 -10.39
N ASP A 179 -0.19 -11.59 -11.36
CA ASP A 179 0.55 -12.77 -11.80
C ASP A 179 1.86 -12.41 -12.51
N ALA A 180 1.87 -11.34 -13.32
CA ALA A 180 3.08 -10.82 -13.93
C ALA A 180 4.06 -10.28 -12.88
N PHE A 181 3.60 -9.50 -11.90
CA PHE A 181 4.45 -9.00 -10.82
C PHE A 181 4.98 -10.15 -9.94
N LYS A 182 4.14 -11.13 -9.61
CA LYS A 182 4.56 -12.36 -8.91
C LYS A 182 5.63 -13.12 -9.68
N LEU A 183 5.52 -13.19 -11.01
CA LEU A 183 6.52 -13.84 -11.85
C LEU A 183 7.85 -13.06 -11.82
N ALA A 184 7.81 -11.73 -11.87
CA ALA A 184 9.00 -10.89 -11.71
C ALA A 184 9.67 -11.12 -10.35
N VAL A 185 8.91 -11.25 -9.27
CA VAL A 185 9.44 -11.59 -7.94
C VAL A 185 10.09 -12.98 -7.93
N ARG A 186 9.46 -13.99 -8.56
CA ARG A 186 10.03 -15.34 -8.67
C ARG A 186 11.31 -15.41 -9.50
N ARG A 187 11.46 -14.49 -10.46
CA ARG A 187 12.64 -14.36 -11.32
C ARG A 187 13.75 -13.51 -10.70
N ASP A 188 13.57 -13.06 -9.47
CA ASP A 188 14.50 -12.15 -8.78
C ASP A 188 14.66 -10.79 -9.50
N GLU A 189 13.69 -10.42 -10.32
CA GLU A 189 13.65 -9.11 -10.98
C GLU A 189 13.10 -8.03 -10.02
N SER A 190 12.29 -8.43 -9.04
CA SER A 190 11.69 -7.56 -8.02
C SER A 190 11.79 -8.19 -6.62
N PRO A 191 12.16 -7.45 -5.57
CA PRO A 191 12.25 -7.98 -4.21
C PRO A 191 10.94 -8.47 -3.57
N GLY A 192 9.79 -7.94 -4.02
CA GLY A 192 8.46 -8.27 -3.53
C GLY A 192 8.12 -7.67 -2.17
N HIS A 193 8.38 -6.38 -1.93
CA HIS A 193 8.18 -5.78 -0.61
C HIS A 193 6.73 -5.57 -0.21
N LEU A 194 6.48 -5.62 1.10
CA LEU A 194 5.15 -5.49 1.68
C LEU A 194 4.41 -4.22 1.23
N PRO A 195 4.97 -2.99 1.27
CA PRO A 195 4.22 -1.79 0.89
C PRO A 195 3.72 -1.82 -0.56
N VAL A 196 4.54 -2.29 -1.49
CA VAL A 196 4.17 -2.40 -2.91
C VAL A 196 3.13 -3.51 -3.10
N CYS A 197 3.38 -4.70 -2.55
CA CYS A 197 2.43 -5.82 -2.62
C CYS A 197 1.08 -5.47 -2.00
N PHE A 198 1.09 -4.76 -0.86
CA PHE A 198 -0.12 -4.32 -0.16
C PHE A 198 -0.91 -3.33 -1.02
N GLY A 199 -0.26 -2.34 -1.64
CA GLY A 199 -0.94 -1.39 -2.54
C GLY A 199 -1.55 -2.05 -3.78
N ILE A 200 -0.84 -3.00 -4.39
CA ILE A 200 -1.34 -3.81 -5.51
C ILE A 200 -2.62 -4.54 -5.09
N ILE A 201 -2.55 -5.28 -3.99
CA ILE A 201 -3.66 -6.15 -3.54
C ILE A 201 -4.83 -5.32 -3.04
N ALA A 202 -4.58 -4.22 -2.33
CA ALA A 202 -5.63 -3.31 -1.91
C ALA A 202 -6.44 -2.80 -3.10
N ARG A 203 -5.77 -2.43 -4.22
CA ARG A 203 -6.49 -2.05 -5.43
C ARG A 203 -7.25 -3.23 -6.05
N CYS A 204 -6.66 -4.43 -6.09
CA CYS A 204 -7.30 -5.62 -6.64
C CYS A 204 -8.55 -6.06 -5.86
N LEU A 205 -8.55 -5.85 -4.54
CA LEU A 205 -9.69 -6.08 -3.64
C LEU A 205 -10.67 -4.90 -3.61
N ASP A 206 -10.50 -3.93 -4.51
CA ASP A 206 -11.32 -2.73 -4.63
C ASP A 206 -11.41 -1.91 -3.33
N LEU A 207 -10.34 -1.91 -2.54
CA LEU A 207 -10.23 -1.01 -1.39
C LEU A 207 -9.90 0.39 -1.88
N GLU A 208 -10.66 1.37 -1.39
CA GLU A 208 -10.34 2.78 -1.57
C GLU A 208 -8.96 3.09 -0.99
N LEU A 209 -8.23 4.00 -1.64
CA LEU A 209 -6.87 4.36 -1.25
C LEU A 209 -6.77 4.79 0.22
N ALA A 210 -7.71 5.61 0.69
CA ALA A 210 -7.74 6.07 2.07
C ALA A 210 -7.85 4.90 3.07
N ASN A 211 -8.71 3.91 2.77
CA ASN A 211 -8.89 2.73 3.60
C ASN A 211 -7.66 1.80 3.56
N ALA A 212 -7.03 1.66 2.40
CA ALA A 212 -5.80 0.90 2.24
C ALA A 212 -4.66 1.50 3.08
N THR A 213 -4.43 2.81 2.95
CA THR A 213 -3.41 3.53 3.73
C THR A 213 -3.67 3.43 5.23
N HIS A 214 -4.92 3.68 5.66
CA HIS A 214 -5.29 3.58 7.07
C HIS A 214 -5.06 2.16 7.62
N LEU A 215 -5.50 1.13 6.89
CA LEU A 215 -5.32 -0.26 7.28
C LEU A 215 -3.83 -0.64 7.38
N ASN A 216 -2.99 -0.22 6.43
CA ASN A 216 -1.54 -0.47 6.48
C ASN A 216 -0.90 0.12 7.74
N LEU A 217 -1.25 1.38 8.09
CA LEU A 217 -0.76 2.02 9.31
C LEU A 217 -1.28 1.33 10.57
N PHE A 218 -2.56 0.98 10.60
CA PHE A 218 -3.16 0.25 11.71
C PHE A 218 -2.47 -1.11 11.95
N LEU A 219 -2.22 -1.87 10.89
CA LEU A 219 -1.52 -3.16 10.96
C LEU A 219 -0.08 -3.01 11.49
N HIS A 220 0.61 -1.93 11.12
CA HIS A 220 1.93 -1.62 11.66
C HIS A 220 1.88 -1.30 13.16
N THR A 221 0.99 -0.40 13.58
CA THR A 221 0.78 -0.04 15.00
C THR A 221 0.45 -1.28 15.84
N ARG A 222 -0.46 -2.12 15.36
CA ARG A 222 -0.83 -3.38 16.00
C ARG A 222 0.37 -4.32 16.15
N THR A 223 1.25 -4.38 15.16
CA THR A 223 2.48 -5.20 15.22
C THR A 223 3.46 -4.67 16.27
N LEU A 224 3.61 -3.36 16.39
CA LEU A 224 4.44 -2.74 17.44
C LEU A 224 3.88 -3.03 18.83
N LEU A 225 2.58 -2.84 19.04
CA LEU A 225 1.92 -3.11 20.33
C LEU A 225 1.97 -4.60 20.69
N SER A 226 1.74 -5.49 19.73
CA SER A 226 1.93 -6.93 19.94
C SER A 226 3.35 -7.27 20.36
N SER A 227 4.35 -6.62 19.75
CA SER A 227 5.76 -6.76 20.15
C SER A 227 6.00 -6.21 21.55
N ALA A 228 5.44 -5.06 21.91
CA ALA A 228 5.55 -4.48 23.25
C ALA A 228 4.96 -5.39 24.35
N VAL A 229 3.84 -6.06 24.06
CA VAL A 229 3.25 -7.08 24.95
C VAL A 229 4.16 -8.29 25.08
N ARG A 230 4.70 -8.81 23.97
CA ARG A 230 5.65 -9.96 23.99
C ARG A 230 6.94 -9.65 24.76
N LEU A 231 7.40 -8.40 24.74
CA LEU A 231 8.57 -7.92 25.49
C LEU A 231 8.24 -7.54 26.93
N ASN A 232 7.01 -7.76 27.39
CA ASN A 232 6.54 -7.43 28.73
C ASN A 232 6.74 -5.94 29.10
N LEU A 233 6.61 -5.03 28.11
CA LEU A 233 6.68 -3.58 28.32
C LEU A 233 5.33 -3.02 28.77
N VAL A 234 4.24 -3.63 28.30
CA VAL A 234 2.87 -3.25 28.60
C VAL A 234 1.97 -4.49 28.61
N GLY A 235 0.95 -4.51 29.46
CA GLY A 235 -0.04 -5.58 29.50
C GLY A 235 -1.03 -5.51 28.32
N PRO A 236 -1.70 -6.62 27.96
CA PRO A 236 -2.58 -6.69 26.78
C PRO A 236 -3.76 -5.70 26.85
N TYR A 237 -4.35 -5.50 28.03
CA TYR A 237 -5.46 -4.54 28.21
C TYR A 237 -5.02 -3.09 28.02
N LEU A 238 -3.84 -2.75 28.54
CA LEU A 238 -3.28 -1.41 28.37
C LEU A 238 -2.88 -1.16 26.92
N ALA A 239 -2.34 -2.18 26.23
CA ALA A 239 -2.04 -2.10 24.80
C ALA A 239 -3.28 -1.81 23.97
N GLN A 240 -4.42 -2.45 24.27
CA GLN A 240 -5.70 -2.16 23.60
C GLN A 240 -6.25 -0.76 23.89
N ARG A 241 -5.95 -0.19 25.06
CA ARG A 241 -6.33 1.20 25.38
C ARG A 241 -5.49 2.23 24.62
N VAL A 242 -4.29 1.85 24.17
CA VAL A 242 -3.37 2.71 23.41
C VAL A 242 -3.65 2.67 21.92
N LEU A 243 -4.15 1.54 21.40
CA LEU A 243 -4.56 1.35 20.01
C LEU A 243 -5.80 2.18 19.66
#